data_AF-A0A965R9P2-F1
#
_entry.id   AF-A0A965R9P2-F1
#
_cell.length_a   1.000
_cell.length_b   1.000
_cell.length_c   1.000
_cell.angle_alpha   90.00
_cell.angle_beta   90.00
_cell.angle_gamma   90.00
#
_symmetry.space_group_name_H-M   'P 1'
#
loop_
_entity.id
_entity.type
_entity.pdbx_description
1 polymer ?
#
loop_
_entity_poly.entity_id
_entity_poly.type
_entity_poly.pdbx_seq_one_letter_code
_entity_poly.pdbx_strand_id
1 'polypeptide(L)'
;MYIQNQEFSDSETLIDMLFDFELGNASPWLQNLKTEIDAAVSANQAFTEFVATLTDEEERMEVQDEERRLQLAALLQEQFTAFEVKNNTLLAKNDKEVEVLYEIDLY
;
A
#
# COMPACT_ATOMS: atom_id res chain seq x y z
N MET A 1 1.89 -4.34 13.73
CA MET A 1 1.09 -4.66 14.95
C MET A 1 0.09 -5.74 14.52
N TYR A 2 0.02 -6.91 15.16
CA TYR A 2 -0.83 -8.01 14.66
C TYR A 2 -2.32 -7.74 14.92
N ILE A 3 -2.99 -7.12 13.96
CA ILE A 3 -4.44 -6.91 13.95
C ILE A 3 -5.08 -8.11 13.26
N GLN A 4 -5.64 -9.05 14.02
CA GLN A 4 -6.45 -10.14 13.46
C GLN A 4 -7.94 -9.80 13.60
N ASN A 5 -8.69 -9.85 12.48
CA ASN A 5 -10.15 -9.74 12.41
C ASN A 5 -10.70 -8.38 12.87
N GLN A 6 -10.13 -7.29 12.36
CA GLN A 6 -10.61 -5.94 12.64
C GLN A 6 -10.91 -5.20 11.33
N GLU A 7 -12.04 -4.51 11.30
CA GLU A 7 -12.38 -3.54 10.27
C GLU A 7 -11.92 -2.15 10.72
N PHE A 8 -11.33 -1.39 9.81
CA PHE A 8 -10.81 -0.05 10.05
C PHE A 8 -10.98 0.82 8.80
N SER A 9 -10.85 2.13 8.96
CA SER A 9 -10.99 3.09 7.85
C SER A 9 -9.99 4.25 7.91
N ASP A 10 -9.21 4.34 8.99
CA ASP A 10 -8.19 5.37 9.14
C ASP A 10 -6.94 5.07 8.30
N SER A 11 -6.28 6.15 7.88
CA SER A 11 -5.12 6.09 6.98
C SER A 11 -3.89 5.48 7.65
N GLU A 12 -3.69 5.77 8.94
CA GLU A 12 -2.55 5.27 9.71
C GLU A 12 -2.56 3.75 9.80
N THR A 13 -3.70 3.16 10.20
CA THR A 13 -3.86 1.70 10.22
C THR A 13 -3.74 1.09 8.82
N LEU A 14 -4.23 1.76 7.78
CA LEU A 14 -4.07 1.27 6.41
C LEU A 14 -2.59 1.21 6.00
N ILE A 15 -1.82 2.26 6.25
CA ILE A 15 -0.39 2.30 5.91
C ILE A 15 0.37 1.20 6.64
N ASP A 16 0.09 1.02 7.94
CA ASP A 16 0.68 -0.06 8.74
C ASP A 16 0.33 -1.44 8.18
N MET A 17 -0.92 -1.66 7.77
CA MET A 17 -1.34 -2.93 7.18
C MET A 17 -0.74 -3.15 5.80
N LEU A 18 -0.63 -2.12 4.96
CA LEU A 18 0.04 -2.23 3.65
C LEU A 18 1.50 -2.61 3.81
N PHE A 19 2.19 -2.10 4.84
CA PHE A 19 3.54 -2.51 5.17
C PHE A 19 3.62 -3.96 5.66
N ASP A 20 2.81 -4.34 6.66
CA ASP A 20 2.82 -5.68 7.23
C ASP A 20 2.47 -6.75 6.17
N PHE A 21 1.59 -6.43 5.21
CA PHE A 21 1.13 -7.32 4.14
C PHE A 21 1.97 -7.28 2.86
N GLU A 22 2.92 -6.36 2.73
CA GLU A 22 3.78 -6.26 1.55
C GLU A 22 4.63 -7.52 1.33
N LEU A 23 4.88 -8.28 2.40
CA LEU A 23 5.55 -9.59 2.35
C LEU A 23 4.68 -10.72 1.75
N GLY A 24 3.37 -10.47 1.60
CA GLY A 24 2.41 -11.40 1.01
C GLY A 24 2.29 -11.27 -0.51
N ASN A 25 1.30 -11.98 -1.05
CA ASN A 25 0.94 -11.92 -2.46
C ASN A 25 -0.08 -10.81 -2.68
N ALA A 26 0.30 -9.75 -3.40
CA ALA A 26 -0.63 -8.74 -3.88
C ALA A 26 -1.55 -9.33 -4.96
N SER A 27 -2.84 -8.97 -4.93
CA SER A 27 -3.80 -9.37 -5.96
C SER A 27 -3.41 -8.80 -7.33
N PRO A 28 -3.84 -9.42 -8.45
CA PRO A 28 -3.51 -8.91 -9.79
C PRO A 28 -3.97 -7.47 -10.01
N TRP A 29 -5.13 -7.10 -9.45
CA TRP A 29 -5.63 -5.73 -9.49
C TRP A 29 -4.69 -4.78 -8.74
N LEU A 30 -4.27 -5.15 -7.54
CA LEU A 30 -3.36 -4.34 -6.74
C LEU A 30 -1.96 -4.22 -7.39
N GLN A 31 -1.46 -5.28 -8.03
CA GLN A 31 -0.18 -5.23 -8.75
C GLN A 31 -0.20 -4.24 -9.92
N ASN A 32 -1.33 -4.17 -10.64
CA ASN A 32 -1.50 -3.16 -11.69
C ASN A 32 -1.48 -1.75 -11.08
N LEU A 33 -2.20 -1.54 -9.97
CA LEU A 33 -2.21 -0.25 -9.28
C LEU A 33 -0.82 0.15 -8.77
N LYS A 34 -0.04 -0.78 -8.20
CA LYS A 34 1.35 -0.55 -7.79
C LYS A 34 2.23 -0.15 -8.98
N THR A 35 2.04 -0.79 -10.14
CA THR A 35 2.79 -0.44 -11.37
C THR A 35 2.44 0.97 -11.86
N GLU A 36 1.18 1.38 -11.78
CA GLU A 36 0.74 2.74 -12.11
C GLU A 36 1.35 3.77 -11.15
N ILE A 37 1.37 3.47 -9.85
CA ILE A 37 2.03 4.30 -8.84
C ILE A 37 3.52 4.41 -9.10
N ASP A 38 4.21 3.31 -9.41
CA ASP A 38 5.64 3.33 -9.73
C ASP A 38 5.94 4.24 -10.92
N ALA A 39 5.10 4.19 -11.96
CA ALA A 39 5.21 5.09 -13.10
C ALA A 39 4.95 6.55 -12.72
N ALA A 40 3.95 6.82 -11.88
CA ALA A 40 3.61 8.16 -11.42
C ALA A 40 4.71 8.78 -10.54
N VAL A 41 5.23 8.02 -9.58
CA VAL A 41 6.36 8.40 -8.72
C VAL A 41 7.60 8.69 -9.56
N SER A 42 7.91 7.81 -10.51
CA SER A 42 9.07 7.98 -11.41
C SER A 42 8.91 9.18 -12.35
N ALA A 43 7.69 9.54 -12.73
CA ALA A 43 7.39 10.73 -13.53
C ALA A 43 7.35 12.02 -12.71
N ASN A 44 7.30 11.94 -11.38
CA ASN A 44 7.30 13.10 -10.50
C ASN A 44 8.72 13.68 -10.42
N GLN A 45 8.95 14.74 -11.20
CA GLN A 45 10.24 15.41 -11.27
C GLN A 45 10.66 15.99 -9.91
N ALA A 46 9.75 16.61 -9.16
CA ALA A 46 10.07 17.20 -7.86
C ALA A 46 10.51 16.14 -6.84
N PHE A 47 9.84 14.98 -6.84
CA PHE A 47 10.21 13.86 -5.99
C PHE A 47 11.54 13.24 -6.42
N THR A 48 11.74 13.00 -7.71
CA THR A 48 13.01 12.48 -8.25
C THR A 48 14.19 13.39 -7.92
N GLU A 49 14.01 14.71 -8.03
CA GLU A 49 15.02 15.70 -7.66
C GLU A 49 15.32 15.66 -6.16
N PHE A 50 14.30 15.56 -5.30
CA PHE A 50 14.48 15.41 -3.86
C PHE A 50 15.26 14.14 -3.51
N VAL A 51 14.86 12.98 -4.04
CA VAL A 51 15.56 11.70 -3.81
C VAL A 51 17.03 11.77 -4.26
N ALA A 52 17.32 12.50 -5.34
CA ALA A 52 18.70 12.70 -5.81
C ALA A 52 19.56 13.56 -4.86
N THR A 53 18.96 14.33 -3.94
CA THR A 53 19.71 15.07 -2.91
C THR A 53 20.14 14.20 -1.73
N LEU A 54 19.51 13.04 -1.56
CA LEU A 54 19.83 12.09 -0.49
C LEU A 54 21.12 11.36 -0.83
N THR A 55 22.11 11.43 0.06
CA THR A 55 23.44 10.85 -0.18
C THR A 55 23.49 9.36 0.12
N ASP A 56 22.66 8.91 1.06
CA ASP A 56 22.61 7.52 1.50
C ASP A 56 21.70 6.69 0.58
N GLU A 57 22.13 5.47 0.23
CA GLU A 57 21.37 4.60 -0.67
C GLU A 57 20.17 3.95 0.02
N GLU A 58 20.34 3.56 1.28
CA GLU A 58 19.28 2.96 2.09
C GLU A 58 18.18 4.00 2.32
N GLU A 59 18.56 5.23 2.66
CA GLU A 59 17.62 6.35 2.80
C GLU A 59 16.85 6.63 1.50
N ARG A 60 17.52 6.60 0.33
CA ARG A 60 16.86 6.77 -0.97
C ARG A 60 15.82 5.68 -1.24
N MET A 61 16.11 4.44 -0.84
CA MET A 61 15.19 3.32 -1.02
C MET A 61 13.99 3.44 -0.08
N GLU A 62 14.23 3.70 1.21
CA GLU A 62 13.18 3.86 2.21
C GLU A 62 12.18 4.97 1.84
N VAL A 63 12.68 6.13 1.42
CA VAL A 63 11.85 7.27 1.00
C VAL A 63 10.99 6.94 -0.23
N GLN A 64 11.55 6.20 -1.19
CA GLN A 64 10.78 5.76 -2.36
C GLN A 64 9.68 4.77 -1.99
N ASP A 65 9.98 3.81 -1.12
CA ASP A 65 9.02 2.80 -0.69
C ASP A 65 7.94 3.39 0.21
N GLU A 66 8.26 4.39 1.02
CA GLU A 66 7.29 5.16 1.78
C GLU A 66 6.37 5.97 0.86
N GLU A 67 6.91 6.73 -0.09
CA GLU A 67 6.11 7.52 -1.05
C GLU A 67 5.14 6.62 -1.84
N ARG A 68 5.60 5.46 -2.33
CA ARG A 68 4.75 4.49 -3.02
C ARG A 68 3.61 4.01 -2.12
N ARG A 69 3.88 3.68 -0.86
CA ARG A 69 2.86 3.25 0.11
C ARG A 69 1.87 4.35 0.44
N LEU A 70 2.32 5.60 0.59
CA LEU A 70 1.46 6.75 0.82
C LEU A 70 0.51 6.98 -0.37
N GLN A 71 1.02 6.94 -1.60
CA GLN A 71 0.18 7.06 -2.79
C GLN A 71 -0.80 5.89 -2.92
N LEU A 72 -0.36 4.67 -2.61
CA LEU A 72 -1.23 3.50 -2.60
C LEU A 72 -2.36 3.65 -1.59
N ALA A 73 -2.05 4.05 -0.35
CA ALA A 73 -3.04 4.26 0.70
C ALA A 73 -4.06 5.35 0.30
N ALA A 74 -3.59 6.45 -0.27
CA ALA A 74 -4.46 7.53 -0.75
C ALA A 74 -5.43 7.03 -1.83
N LEU A 75 -4.93 6.34 -2.86
CA LEU A 75 -5.76 5.81 -3.95
C LEU A 75 -6.77 4.77 -3.47
N LEU A 76 -6.38 3.93 -2.50
CA LEU A 76 -7.29 2.97 -1.88
C LEU A 76 -8.39 3.68 -1.09
N GLN A 77 -8.08 4.74 -0.35
CA GLN A 77 -9.07 5.51 0.42
C GLN A 77 -9.99 6.37 -0.47
N GLU A 78 -9.60 6.67 -1.71
CA GLU A 78 -10.50 7.29 -2.70
C GLU A 78 -11.55 6.30 -3.22
N GLN A 79 -11.21 5.01 -3.31
CA GLN A 79 -12.05 3.97 -3.92
C GLN A 79 -12.85 3.16 -2.89
N PHE A 80 -12.32 3.03 -1.68
CA PHE A 80 -12.85 2.18 -0.62
C PHE A 80 -13.11 2.98 0.66
N THR A 81 -14.18 2.60 1.37
CA THR A 81 -14.62 3.28 2.59
C THR A 81 -14.17 2.56 3.86
N ALA A 82 -13.81 1.28 3.76
CA ALA A 82 -13.33 0.47 4.87
C ALA A 82 -12.37 -0.62 4.40
N PHE A 83 -11.57 -1.11 5.32
CA PHE A 83 -10.61 -2.20 5.12
C PHE A 83 -10.79 -3.23 6.23
N GLU A 84 -10.54 -4.50 5.93
CA GLU A 84 -10.65 -5.59 6.89
C GLU A 84 -9.46 -6.52 6.75
N VAL A 85 -8.83 -6.85 7.88
CA VAL A 85 -7.87 -7.97 7.93
C VAL A 85 -8.59 -9.21 8.42
N LYS A 86 -8.65 -10.25 7.59
CA LYS A 86 -9.33 -11.51 7.92
C LYS A 86 -8.53 -12.70 7.38
N ASN A 87 -8.26 -13.69 8.23
CA ASN A 87 -7.54 -14.91 7.84
C ASN A 87 -6.21 -14.67 7.08
N ASN A 88 -5.42 -13.68 7.50
CA ASN A 88 -4.19 -13.25 6.81
C ASN A 88 -4.42 -12.76 5.37
N THR A 89 -5.61 -12.23 5.12
CA THR A 89 -5.97 -11.50 3.90
C THR A 89 -6.31 -10.06 4.28
N LEU A 90 -5.73 -9.11 3.55
CA LEU A 90 -6.14 -7.71 3.62
C LEU A 90 -7.20 -7.47 2.53
N LEU A 91 -8.36 -7.00 2.96
CA LEU A 91 -9.53 -6.73 2.11
C LEU A 91 -9.83 -5.24 2.10
N ALA A 92 -10.30 -4.73 0.96
CA ALA A 92 -10.88 -3.40 0.84
C ALA A 92 -12.37 -3.50 0.52
N LYS A 93 -13.17 -2.59 1.07
CA LYS A 93 -14.62 -2.61 0.95
C LYS A 93 -15.17 -1.23 0.62
N ASN A 94 -16.20 -1.21 -0.22
CA ASN A 94 -17.10 -0.07 -0.38
C ASN A 94 -18.55 -0.59 -0.45
N ASP A 95 -19.51 0.31 -0.68
CA ASP A 95 -20.93 -0.06 -0.74
C ASP A 95 -21.29 -1.02 -1.90
N LYS A 96 -20.38 -1.22 -2.86
CA LYS A 96 -20.62 -1.99 -4.09
C LYS A 96 -19.90 -3.33 -4.10
N GLU A 97 -18.68 -3.39 -3.57
CA GLU A 97 -17.81 -4.54 -3.72
C GLU A 97 -16.81 -4.72 -2.57
N VAL A 98 -16.24 -5.92 -2.51
CA VAL A 98 -15.14 -6.30 -1.62
C VAL A 98 -14.02 -6.82 -2.51
N GLU A 99 -12.86 -6.18 -2.42
CA GLU A 99 -11.68 -6.51 -3.21
C GLU A 99 -10.59 -7.09 -2.30
N VAL A 100 -9.88 -8.10 -2.78
CA VAL A 100 -8.70 -8.64 -2.09
C VAL A 100 -7.49 -7.78 -2.45
N LEU A 101 -6.81 -7.23 -1.44
CA LEU A 101 -5.58 -6.48 -1.63
C LEU A 101 -4.36 -7.40 -1.56
N TYR A 102 -4.21 -8.12 -0.45
CA TYR A 102 -3.07 -9.01 -0.20
C TYR A 102 -3.51 -10.30 0.47
N GLU A 103 -2.77 -11.38 0.20
CA GLU A 103 -2.89 -12.68 0.86
C GLU A 103 -1.52 -13.18 1.32
N ILE A 104 -1.38 -13.51 2.61
CA ILE A 104 -0.17 -14.15 3.14
C ILE A 104 -0.43 -15.65 3.22
N ASP A 105 0.25 -16.43 2.38
CA ASP A 105 0.19 -17.89 2.38
C ASP A 105 1.15 -18.43 3.45
N LEU A 106 0.63 -18.73 4.64
CA LEU A 106 1.38 -19.37 5.72
C LEU A 106 1.32 -20.90 5.53
N TYR A 107 2.28 -21.45 4.77
CA TYR A 107 2.53 -22.90 4.73
C TYR A 107 3.19 -23.41 6.01
#